data_AF-A0A3S1XGQ4-F1
#
_entry.id   AF-A0A3S1XGQ4-F1
#
_cell.length_a   1.000
_cell.length_b   1.000
_cell.length_c   1.000
_cell.angle_alpha   90.00
_cell.angle_beta   90.00
_cell.angle_gamma   90.00
#
_symmetry.space_group_name_H-M   'P 1'
#
loop_
_entity.id
_entity.type
_entity.pdbx_description
1 polymer ?
#
loop_
_entity_poly.entity_id
_entity_poly.type
_entity_poly.pdbx_seq_one_letter_code
_entity_poly.pdbx_strand_id
1 'polypeptide(L)'
;MKHLFPTLAIAALSIAAAASAAPFTYTNQRFGTVCTFPDEIFSIREPEPENGDGQQWSAPDGASLICSGILNVDDDTPKGFVSAEKASAEPGYKITYS
;
A
#
# COMPACT_ATOMS: atom_id res chain seq x y z
N MET A 1 18.49 -62.96 -14.89
CA MET A 1 18.02 -62.19 -13.73
C MET A 1 17.95 -60.73 -14.14
N LYS A 2 16.75 -60.15 -14.26
CA LYS A 2 16.54 -58.77 -14.72
C LYS A 2 16.70 -57.85 -13.51
N HIS A 3 17.79 -57.07 -13.46
CA HIS A 3 17.99 -56.08 -12.41
C HIS A 3 17.14 -54.85 -12.73
N LEU A 4 16.04 -54.66 -11.98
CA LEU A 4 15.32 -53.39 -11.96
C LEU A 4 16.18 -52.37 -11.20
N PHE A 5 16.64 -51.33 -11.87
CA PHE A 5 17.23 -50.15 -11.23
C PHE A 5 16.09 -49.24 -10.75
N PRO A 6 16.03 -48.84 -9.46
CA PRO A 6 15.05 -47.87 -9.01
C PRO A 6 15.55 -46.47 -9.36
N THR A 7 14.83 -45.77 -10.23
CA THR A 7 15.06 -44.36 -10.53
C THR A 7 14.60 -43.54 -9.33
N LEU A 8 15.54 -42.99 -8.57
CA LEU A 8 15.26 -42.11 -7.43
C LEU A 8 14.83 -40.73 -7.98
N ALA A 9 13.54 -40.40 -7.87
CA ALA A 9 13.03 -39.08 -8.22
C ALA A 9 13.37 -38.08 -7.11
N ILE A 10 14.24 -37.12 -7.39
CA ILE A 10 14.56 -36.00 -6.49
C ILE A 10 13.51 -34.91 -6.72
N ALA A 11 12.64 -34.69 -5.74
CA ALA A 11 11.74 -33.54 -5.72
C ALA A 11 12.56 -32.30 -5.33
N ALA A 12 12.67 -31.33 -6.25
CA ALA A 12 13.29 -30.04 -5.96
C ALA A 12 12.34 -29.23 -5.05
N LEU A 13 12.70 -29.09 -3.77
CA LEU A 13 12.05 -28.11 -2.90
C LEU A 13 12.57 -26.71 -3.29
N SER A 14 11.75 -25.96 -4.02
CA SER A 14 11.98 -24.53 -4.24
C SER A 14 11.84 -23.79 -2.91
N ILE A 15 12.97 -23.41 -2.30
CA ILE A 15 12.98 -22.50 -1.15
C ILE A 15 12.64 -21.12 -1.71
N ALA A 16 11.38 -20.71 -1.60
CA ALA A 16 11.01 -19.31 -1.87
C ALA A 16 11.66 -18.45 -0.78
N ALA A 17 12.74 -17.75 -1.12
CA ALA A 17 13.28 -16.72 -0.25
C ALA A 17 12.23 -15.61 -0.13
N ALA A 18 11.88 -15.24 1.10
CA ALA A 18 11.05 -14.07 1.32
C ALA A 18 11.82 -12.84 0.83
N ALA A 19 11.29 -12.15 -0.19
CA ALA A 19 11.82 -10.88 -0.61
C ALA A 19 11.63 -9.88 0.55
N SER A 20 12.76 -9.42 1.11
CA SER A 20 12.77 -8.34 2.08
C SER A 20 12.81 -7.02 1.31
N ALA A 21 11.65 -6.40 1.16
CA ALA A 21 11.54 -5.06 0.58
C ALA A 21 12.31 -4.04 1.42
N ALA A 22 13.05 -3.14 0.76
CA ALA A 22 13.65 -2.02 1.48
C ALA A 22 12.53 -1.02 1.84
N PRO A 23 12.37 -0.63 3.11
CA PRO A 23 11.35 0.34 3.45
C PRO A 23 11.78 1.73 2.95
N PHE A 24 10.91 2.38 2.20
CA PHE A 24 11.01 3.80 1.88
C PHE A 24 10.12 4.60 2.81
N THR A 25 10.62 5.72 3.32
CA THR A 25 9.87 6.63 4.19
C THR A 25 9.71 7.99 3.53
N TYR A 26 8.47 8.40 3.32
CA TYR A 26 8.11 9.75 2.90
C TYR A 26 7.63 10.58 4.09
N THR A 27 7.99 11.87 4.11
CA THR A 27 7.46 12.86 5.05
C THR A 27 6.94 14.06 4.28
N ASN A 28 5.64 14.33 4.40
CA ASN A 28 5.04 15.55 3.89
C ASN A 28 5.50 16.75 4.73
N GLN A 29 6.17 17.72 4.12
CA GLN A 29 6.73 18.87 4.85
C GLN A 29 5.67 19.84 5.38
N ARG A 30 4.48 19.88 4.76
CA ARG A 30 3.41 20.83 5.11
C ARG A 30 2.63 20.39 6.35
N PHE A 31 2.23 19.12 6.40
CA PHE A 31 1.39 18.56 7.44
C PHE A 31 2.13 17.59 8.37
N GLY A 32 3.36 17.22 8.05
CA GLY A 32 4.15 16.28 8.85
C GLY A 32 3.70 14.83 8.75
N THR A 33 2.77 14.49 7.84
CA THR A 33 2.35 13.10 7.62
C THR A 33 3.54 12.25 7.18
N VAL A 34 3.70 11.08 7.80
CA VAL A 34 4.76 10.11 7.49
C VAL A 34 4.14 8.79 7.03
N CYS A 35 4.62 8.27 5.91
CA CYS A 35 4.27 6.92 5.45
C CYS A 35 5.55 6.14 5.15
N THR A 36 5.58 4.88 5.59
CA THR A 36 6.64 3.93 5.27
C THR A 36 6.04 2.77 4.47
N PHE A 37 6.57 2.51 3.28
CA PHE A 37 6.05 1.51 2.35
C PHE A 37 7.18 0.90 1.50
N PRO A 38 6.96 -0.27 0.88
CA PRO A 38 7.92 -0.88 -0.04
C PRO A 38 7.90 -0.12 -1.39
N ASP A 39 8.98 0.59 -1.71
CA ASP A 39 9.07 1.41 -2.93
C ASP A 39 9.19 0.57 -4.21
N GLU A 40 9.62 -0.69 -4.11
CA GLU A 40 9.57 -1.64 -5.23
C GLU A 40 8.15 -1.97 -5.71
N ILE A 41 7.14 -1.92 -4.82
CA ILE A 41 5.73 -2.12 -5.18
C ILE A 41 5.16 -0.81 -5.72
N PHE A 42 5.29 0.27 -4.94
CA PHE A 42 4.81 1.61 -5.28
C PHE A 42 5.93 2.45 -5.89
N SER A 43 6.44 2.00 -7.03
CA SER A 43 7.67 2.51 -7.65
C SER A 43 7.46 3.71 -8.58
N ILE A 44 6.23 3.98 -9.01
CA ILE A 44 5.92 5.06 -9.94
C ILE A 44 5.49 6.27 -9.12
N ARG A 45 6.39 7.25 -8.94
CA ARG A 45 6.05 8.52 -8.30
C ARG A 45 5.26 9.40 -9.26
N GLU A 46 4.02 9.73 -8.91
CA GLU A 46 3.18 10.63 -9.68
C GLU A 46 3.65 12.09 -9.58
N PRO A 47 3.19 13.00 -10.46
CA PRO A 47 3.45 14.42 -10.31
C PRO A 47 3.05 14.94 -8.92
N GLU A 48 3.87 15.83 -8.36
CA GLU A 48 3.54 16.45 -7.08
C GLU A 48 2.27 17.30 -7.21
N PRO A 49 1.34 17.20 -6.24
CA PRO A 49 0.14 18.02 -6.26
C PRO A 49 0.47 19.49 -5.96
N GLU A 50 -0.18 20.41 -6.67
CA GLU A 50 0.07 21.86 -6.56
C GLU A 50 -0.18 22.43 -5.15
N ASN A 51 -1.11 21.82 -4.40
CA ASN A 51 -1.41 22.22 -3.03
C ASN A 51 -0.36 21.75 -2.00
N GLY A 52 0.52 20.81 -2.37
CA GLY A 52 1.50 20.23 -1.45
C GLY A 52 0.90 19.38 -0.31
N ASP A 53 -0.34 18.91 -0.46
CA ASP A 53 -1.04 18.13 0.58
C ASP A 53 -0.48 16.72 0.74
N GLY A 54 0.35 16.25 -0.18
CA GLY A 54 0.89 14.90 -0.12
C GLY A 54 1.65 14.50 -1.37
N GLN A 55 1.76 13.20 -1.55
CA GLN A 55 2.31 12.56 -2.74
C GLN A 55 1.55 11.27 -3.02
N GLN A 56 1.38 10.95 -4.31
CA GLN A 56 0.87 9.67 -4.77
C GLN A 56 1.98 8.83 -5.43
N TRP A 57 1.93 7.53 -5.20
CA TRP A 57 2.68 6.53 -5.96
C TRP A 57 1.71 5.52 -6.55
N SER A 58 2.03 5.04 -7.74
CA SER A 58 1.30 3.99 -8.43
C SER A 58 2.17 2.74 -8.53
N ALA A 59 1.50 1.59 -8.63
CA ALA A 59 2.11 0.29 -8.86
C ALA A 59 1.79 -0.20 -10.29
N PRO A 60 2.65 -1.03 -10.91
CA PRO A 60 2.41 -1.56 -12.26
C PRO A 60 1.13 -2.39 -12.41
N ASP A 61 0.61 -2.94 -11.31
CA ASP A 61 -0.62 -3.74 -11.27
C ASP A 61 -1.91 -2.90 -11.15
N GLY A 62 -1.77 -1.58 -11.12
CA GLY A 62 -2.88 -0.63 -10.99
C GLY A 62 -3.24 -0.26 -9.56
N ALA A 63 -2.55 -0.79 -8.54
CA ALA A 63 -2.68 -0.27 -7.19
C ALA A 63 -2.10 1.15 -7.07
N SER A 64 -2.57 1.91 -6.08
CA SER A 64 -2.02 3.23 -5.76
C SER A 64 -1.94 3.43 -4.25
N LEU A 65 -0.97 4.25 -3.84
CA LEU A 65 -0.76 4.69 -2.47
C LEU A 65 -0.68 6.20 -2.45
N ILE A 66 -1.48 6.82 -1.58
CA ILE A 66 -1.43 8.26 -1.31
C ILE A 66 -0.97 8.45 0.13
N CYS A 67 0.07 9.26 0.32
CA CYS A 67 0.46 9.74 1.63
C CYS A 67 0.20 11.24 1.71
N SER A 68 -0.83 11.65 2.45
CA SER A 68 -1.28 13.04 2.51
C SER A 68 -1.72 13.48 3.90
N GLY A 69 -1.75 14.78 4.11
CA GLY A 69 -2.43 15.42 5.23
C GLY A 69 -3.53 16.35 4.72
N ILE A 70 -4.48 16.67 5.59
CA ILE A 70 -5.54 17.64 5.30
C ILE A 70 -5.62 18.66 6.43
N LEU A 71 -5.91 19.91 6.08
CA LEU A 71 -6.18 20.94 7.07
C LEU A 71 -7.50 20.66 7.78
N ASN A 72 -7.45 20.52 9.11
CA ASN A 72 -8.64 20.32 9.93
C ASN A 72 -9.25 21.67 10.32
N VAL A 73 -10.09 22.23 9.46
CA VAL A 73 -10.77 23.52 9.70
C VAL A 73 -11.96 23.42 10.65
N ASP A 74 -12.54 22.23 10.78
CA ASP A 74 -13.78 21.99 11.53
C ASP A 74 -13.52 21.46 12.95
N ASP A 75 -12.25 21.43 13.38
CA ASP A 75 -11.80 20.79 14.62
C ASP A 75 -12.32 19.34 14.77
N ASP A 76 -12.43 18.62 13.65
CA ASP A 76 -12.95 17.26 13.64
C ASP A 76 -12.00 16.31 14.38
N THR A 77 -12.55 15.20 14.86
CA THR A 77 -11.82 14.15 15.53
C THR A 77 -11.77 12.91 14.65
N PRO A 78 -10.78 12.01 14.80
CA PRO A 78 -10.77 10.75 14.06
C PRO A 78 -12.07 9.94 14.21
N LYS A 79 -12.72 10.00 15.39
CA LYS A 79 -14.01 9.36 15.62
C LYS A 79 -15.14 10.04 14.84
N GLY A 80 -15.16 11.37 14.83
CA GLY A 80 -16.13 12.19 14.08
C GLY A 80 -16.05 11.90 12.59
N PHE A 81 -14.84 11.95 12.02
CA PHE A 81 -14.56 11.61 10.63
C PHE A 81 -15.09 10.22 10.27
N VAL A 82 -14.72 9.17 11.01
CA VAL A 82 -15.19 7.80 10.75
C VAL A 82 -16.72 7.69 10.84
N SER A 83 -17.35 8.39 11.79
CA SER A 83 -18.81 8.44 11.89
C SER A 83 -19.46 9.11 10.68
N ALA A 84 -18.88 10.21 10.18
CA ALA A 84 -19.37 10.91 9.00
C ALA A 84 -19.23 10.05 7.74
N GLU A 85 -18.07 9.44 7.51
CA GLU A 85 -17.82 8.52 6.39
C GLU A 85 -18.83 7.36 6.41
N LYS A 86 -19.08 6.74 7.58
CA LYS A 86 -20.07 5.66 7.73
C LYS A 86 -21.51 6.10 7.52
N ALA A 87 -21.80 7.38 7.70
CA ALA A 87 -23.13 7.96 7.48
C ALA A 87 -23.33 8.50 6.06
N SER A 88 -22.31 8.44 5.20
CA SER A 88 -22.41 8.94 3.82
C SER A 88 -23.54 8.23 3.06
N ALA A 89 -24.37 9.05 2.40
CA ALA A 89 -25.44 8.60 1.51
C ALA A 89 -25.09 8.81 0.02
N GLU A 90 -23.81 9.09 -0.28
CA GLU A 90 -23.36 9.34 -1.63
C GLU A 90 -23.54 8.08 -2.51
N PRO A 91 -24.16 8.18 -3.70
CA PRO A 91 -24.36 7.04 -4.58
C PRO A 91 -23.03 6.37 -4.97
N GLY A 92 -22.91 5.07 -4.65
CA GLY A 92 -21.72 4.28 -4.98
C GLY A 92 -20.59 4.35 -3.94
N TYR A 93 -20.74 5.13 -2.87
CA TYR A 93 -19.79 5.17 -1.77
C TYR A 93 -19.78 3.84 -0.98
N LYS A 94 -18.59 3.29 -0.73
CA LYS A 94 -18.41 1.99 -0.06
C LYS A 94 -17.20 1.98 0.86
N ILE A 95 -17.43 1.66 2.13
CA ILE A 95 -16.37 1.37 3.11
C ILE A 95 -16.13 -0.14 3.12
N THR A 96 -14.91 -0.57 2.81
CA THR A 96 -14.54 -2.00 2.82
C THR A 96 -13.88 -2.43 4.13
N TYR A 97 -13.11 -1.53 4.76
CA TYR A 97 -12.45 -1.74 6.05
C TYR A 97 -12.46 -0.42 6.83
N SER A 98 -12.75 -0.44 8.13
CA SER A 98 -12.76 0.74 9.02
C SER A 98 -12.57 0.35 10.48
#